data_AF-A0A2V1AFC9-F1
#
_entry.id   AF-A0A2V1AFC9-F1
#
_cell.length_a   1.000
_cell.length_b   1.000
_cell.length_c   1.000
_cell.angle_alpha   90.00
_cell.angle_beta   90.00
_cell.angle_gamma   90.00
#
_symmetry.space_group_name_H-M   'P 1'
#
loop_
_entity.id
_entity.type
_entity.pdbx_description
1 polymer ?
#
loop_
_entity_poly.entity_id
_entity_poly.type
_entity_poly.pdbx_seq_one_letter_code
_entity_poly.pdbx_strand_id
1 'polypeptide(L)'
;MKSAFAKQAATMQAVLREALDQYFATAQFNFTKDTYITALRQSMEAVYLRKRPLVSIDIEAFERNPSKVTEVGVAIYDPEGQQLSLQPTIKTLHIIIRENKSMINTRFVPNKKFEFNGGCSYELSMIQSRQFLTKLFNHYLVDCRGSLVGHNVDGDIKWIRGMGVKFDNPSVVDTMRIFGYSRSKGATLRGILRTMGIPHANLHNAANDAYYTLLASFALCDPQQRERFNLDTYLTLYPSDLPKKLRDEDKRREKFSDFALLELSQPTFEEFRDSASWFNSKVQVTSYPYDREAAEAAAAEAKAAKENGQAELVVEVTEEVKEDQPREAPPQRPKPKHKRWKK
;
A
#
# COMPACT_ATOMS: atom_id res chain seq x y z
N MET A 1 28.87 18.31 -23.60
CA MET A 1 27.73 18.12 -22.67
C MET A 1 27.20 16.69 -22.64
N LYS A 2 26.68 16.13 -23.75
CA LYS A 2 26.11 14.75 -23.77
C LYS A 2 27.07 13.65 -23.25
N SER A 3 28.36 13.69 -23.57
CA SER A 3 29.33 12.71 -23.08
C SER A 3 29.65 12.84 -21.59
N ALA A 4 29.67 14.05 -21.05
CA ALA A 4 29.89 14.31 -19.63
C ALA A 4 28.70 13.84 -18.77
N PHE A 5 27.47 14.12 -19.22
CA PHE A 5 26.25 13.60 -18.60
C PHE A 5 26.19 12.07 -18.64
N ALA A 6 26.55 11.45 -19.76
CA ALA A 6 26.60 9.99 -19.87
C ALA A 6 27.62 9.38 -18.88
N LYS A 7 28.80 10.00 -18.73
CA LYS A 7 29.81 9.56 -17.77
C LYS A 7 29.32 9.71 -16.32
N GLN A 8 28.71 10.83 -15.96
CA GLN A 8 28.15 11.06 -14.62
C GLN A 8 27.00 10.09 -14.31
N ALA A 9 26.12 9.82 -15.27
CA ALA A 9 25.04 8.85 -15.11
C ALA A 9 25.59 7.43 -14.90
N ALA A 10 26.63 7.03 -15.63
CA ALA A 10 27.30 5.74 -15.44
C ALA A 10 27.98 5.64 -14.05
N THR A 11 28.65 6.70 -13.60
CA THR A 11 29.21 6.77 -12.24
C THR A 11 28.13 6.64 -11.18
N MET A 12 27.01 7.36 -11.32
CA MET A 12 25.87 7.26 -10.40
C MET A 12 25.31 5.84 -10.35
N GLN A 13 25.19 5.16 -11.50
CA GLN A 13 24.74 3.78 -11.56
C GLN A 13 25.66 2.81 -10.81
N ALA A 14 26.98 3.01 -10.89
CA ALA A 14 27.94 2.21 -10.13
C ALA A 14 27.79 2.45 -8.62
N VAL A 15 27.67 3.71 -8.21
CA VAL A 15 27.46 4.09 -6.79
C VAL A 15 26.15 3.49 -6.24
N LEU A 16 25.05 3.58 -6.98
CA LEU A 16 23.77 2.97 -6.56
C LEU A 16 23.85 1.46 -6.43
N ARG A 17 24.58 0.79 -7.33
CA ARG A 17 24.81 -0.66 -7.27
C ARG A 17 25.60 -1.04 -6.03
N GLU A 18 26.73 -0.36 -5.80
CA GLU A 18 27.59 -0.61 -4.64
C GLU A 18 26.85 -0.36 -3.33
N ALA A 19 26.10 0.74 -3.22
CA ALA A 19 25.28 1.04 -2.05
C ALA A 19 24.23 -0.04 -1.78
N LEU A 20 23.58 -0.57 -2.82
CA LEU A 20 22.60 -1.65 -2.69
C LEU A 20 23.25 -2.96 -2.24
N ASP A 21 24.37 -3.34 -2.84
CA ASP A 21 25.09 -4.57 -2.47
C ASP A 21 25.62 -4.49 -1.04
N GLN A 22 26.17 -3.32 -0.64
CA GLN A 22 26.59 -3.06 0.73
C GLN A 22 25.43 -3.18 1.72
N TYR A 23 24.27 -2.58 1.41
CA TYR A 23 23.08 -2.69 2.26
C TYR A 23 22.68 -4.14 2.52
N PHE A 24 22.65 -5.00 1.49
CA PHE A 24 22.36 -6.42 1.67
C PHE A 24 23.47 -7.22 2.37
N ALA A 25 24.71 -6.73 2.35
CA ALA A 25 25.82 -7.35 3.05
C ALA A 25 25.82 -7.03 4.56
N THR A 26 25.32 -5.86 4.97
CA THR A 26 25.41 -5.38 6.36
C THR A 26 24.09 -5.31 7.11
N ALA A 27 22.95 -5.19 6.42
CA ALA A 27 21.66 -5.11 7.08
C ALA A 27 21.28 -6.43 7.76
N GLN A 28 20.68 -6.33 8.95
CA GLN A 28 20.10 -7.46 9.65
C GLN A 28 18.62 -7.57 9.28
N PHE A 29 18.26 -8.63 8.54
CA PHE A 29 16.89 -8.89 8.15
C PHE A 29 16.24 -9.87 9.11
N ASN A 30 15.23 -9.42 9.86
CA ASN A 30 14.44 -10.23 10.77
C ASN A 30 13.00 -10.37 10.25
N PHE A 31 12.86 -11.06 9.12
CA PHE A 31 11.57 -11.38 8.50
C PHE A 31 11.03 -12.73 8.94
N THR A 32 9.74 -12.97 8.74
CA THR A 32 9.12 -14.28 9.01
C THR A 32 9.56 -15.39 8.06
N LYS A 33 10.18 -15.04 6.91
CA LYS A 33 10.65 -16.01 5.90
C LYS A 33 11.92 -15.51 5.23
N ASP A 34 12.92 -16.37 5.09
CA ASP A 34 14.18 -16.02 4.39
C ASP A 34 13.97 -15.71 2.90
N THR A 35 12.98 -16.33 2.27
CA THR A 35 12.65 -16.09 0.86
C THR A 35 12.25 -14.64 0.58
N TYR A 36 11.83 -13.89 1.61
CA TYR A 36 11.51 -12.47 1.48
C TYR A 36 12.74 -11.60 1.22
N ILE A 37 13.93 -12.00 1.69
CA ILE A 37 15.17 -11.25 1.44
C ILE A 37 15.50 -11.26 -0.05
N THR A 38 15.44 -12.44 -0.69
CA THR A 38 15.67 -12.58 -2.13
C THR A 38 14.64 -11.80 -2.95
N ALA A 39 13.36 -11.88 -2.59
CA ALA A 39 12.29 -11.17 -3.29
C ALA A 39 12.39 -9.64 -3.11
N LEU A 40 12.80 -9.18 -1.93
CA LEU A 40 13.10 -7.78 -1.65
C LEU A 40 14.25 -7.29 -2.51
N ARG A 41 15.37 -8.04 -2.57
CA ARG A 41 16.53 -7.67 -3.41
C ARG A 41 16.12 -7.49 -4.87
N GLN A 42 15.36 -8.42 -5.43
CA GLN A 42 14.86 -8.31 -6.81
C GLN A 42 14.01 -7.04 -7.03
N SER A 43 13.14 -6.70 -6.07
CA SER A 43 12.32 -5.49 -6.13
C SER A 43 13.16 -4.22 -6.04
N MET A 44 14.14 -4.19 -5.13
CA MET A 44 15.05 -3.06 -4.98
C MET A 44 15.94 -2.88 -6.20
N GLU A 45 16.42 -3.95 -6.83
CA GLU A 45 17.16 -3.85 -8.09
C GLU A 45 16.33 -3.24 -9.22
N ALA A 46 15.04 -3.58 -9.30
CA ALA A 46 14.13 -3.02 -10.28
C ALA A 46 13.89 -1.51 -10.07
N VAL A 47 13.78 -1.08 -8.80
CA VAL A 47 13.40 0.30 -8.45
C VAL A 47 14.61 1.20 -8.15
N TYR A 48 15.40 0.85 -7.14
CA TYR A 48 16.46 1.70 -6.57
C TYR A 48 17.55 2.06 -7.57
N LEU A 49 17.88 1.12 -8.46
CA LEU A 49 18.93 1.32 -9.45
C LEU A 49 18.51 2.25 -10.58
N ARG A 50 17.22 2.54 -10.77
CA ARG A 50 16.73 3.47 -11.80
C ARG A 50 17.26 3.10 -13.21
N LYS A 51 17.34 1.81 -13.51
CA LYS A 51 17.92 1.30 -14.77
C LYS A 51 16.92 1.22 -15.90
N ARG A 52 15.64 1.04 -15.56
CA ARG A 52 14.56 0.79 -16.52
C ARG A 52 13.29 1.53 -16.09
N PRO A 53 12.35 1.76 -17.02
CA PRO A 53 11.09 2.39 -16.68
C PRO A 53 10.30 1.58 -15.66
N LEU A 54 9.56 2.30 -14.83
CA LEU A 54 8.59 1.75 -13.89
C LEU A 54 7.21 2.24 -14.32
N VAL A 55 6.30 1.30 -14.57
CA VAL A 55 4.92 1.59 -14.96
C VAL A 55 4.03 1.15 -13.81
N SER A 56 3.50 2.10 -13.05
CA SER A 56 2.48 1.83 -12.04
C SER A 56 1.09 1.90 -12.63
N ILE A 57 0.23 0.97 -12.24
CA ILE A 57 -1.17 0.90 -12.67
C ILE A 57 -2.08 0.66 -11.47
N ASP A 58 -3.27 1.22 -11.56
CA ASP A 58 -4.40 0.92 -10.69
C ASP A 58 -5.69 0.95 -11.54
N ILE A 59 -6.59 0.01 -11.27
CA ILE A 59 -7.87 -0.12 -11.96
C ILE A 59 -9.02 -0.03 -10.97
N GLU A 60 -9.89 0.96 -11.18
CA GLU A 60 -11.17 1.03 -10.47
C GLU A 60 -12.28 0.36 -11.28
N ALA A 61 -13.11 -0.39 -10.56
CA ALA A 61 -14.23 -1.12 -11.12
C ALA A 61 -15.51 -0.87 -10.32
N PHE A 62 -16.66 -1.07 -10.97
CA PHE A 62 -17.94 -0.79 -10.33
C PHE A 62 -18.24 -1.76 -9.20
N GLU A 63 -18.50 -1.24 -8.00
CA GLU A 63 -18.64 -2.01 -6.77
C GLU A 63 -19.79 -3.03 -6.77
N ARG A 64 -20.81 -2.83 -7.61
CA ARG A 64 -21.95 -3.76 -7.76
C ARG A 64 -21.75 -4.78 -8.88
N ASN A 65 -20.83 -4.52 -9.79
CA ASN A 65 -20.49 -5.43 -10.86
C ASN A 65 -19.02 -5.21 -11.24
N PRO A 66 -18.10 -5.95 -10.59
CA PRO A 66 -16.68 -5.76 -10.80
C PRO A 66 -16.29 -5.87 -12.28
N SER A 67 -17.00 -6.67 -13.10
CA SER A 67 -16.72 -6.80 -14.55
C SER A 67 -16.71 -5.48 -15.35
N LYS A 68 -17.22 -4.40 -14.76
CA LYS A 68 -17.30 -3.07 -15.35
C LYS A 68 -16.19 -2.17 -14.82
N VAL A 69 -15.08 -2.10 -15.55
CA VAL A 69 -13.99 -1.15 -15.30
C VAL A 69 -14.50 0.28 -15.52
N THR A 70 -14.32 1.14 -14.53
CA THR A 70 -14.77 2.54 -14.57
C THR A 70 -13.63 3.50 -14.85
N GLU A 71 -12.44 3.24 -14.32
CA GLU A 71 -11.28 4.12 -14.45
C GLU A 71 -9.99 3.30 -14.62
N VAL A 72 -9.02 3.90 -15.29
CA VAL A 72 -7.65 3.37 -15.41
C VAL A 72 -6.69 4.47 -15.03
N GLY A 73 -5.85 4.19 -14.04
CA GLY A 73 -4.75 5.05 -13.64
C GLY A 73 -3.42 4.49 -14.10
N VAL A 74 -2.56 5.34 -14.66
CA VAL A 74 -1.18 4.96 -14.96
C VAL A 74 -0.23 6.06 -14.49
N ALA A 75 0.85 5.67 -13.83
CA ALA A 75 1.96 6.54 -13.47
C ALA A 75 3.27 5.92 -13.96
N ILE A 76 4.09 6.67 -14.71
CA ILE A 76 5.32 6.18 -15.32
C ILE A 76 6.49 7.02 -14.85
N TYR A 77 7.47 6.34 -14.26
CA TYR A 77 8.81 6.88 -14.06
C TYR A 77 9.74 6.27 -15.10
N ASP A 78 10.36 7.13 -15.90
CA ASP A 78 11.27 6.75 -16.96
C ASP A 78 12.65 7.35 -16.66
N PRO A 79 13.64 6.59 -16.20
CA PRO A 79 14.89 7.16 -15.70
C PRO A 79 15.73 7.87 -16.76
N GLU A 80 15.44 7.69 -18.05
CA GLU A 80 16.21 8.29 -19.14
C GLU A 80 16.21 9.82 -19.05
N GLY A 81 17.40 10.41 -18.98
CA GLY A 81 17.59 11.85 -18.93
C GLY A 81 17.29 12.50 -17.57
N GLN A 82 16.86 11.73 -16.56
CA GLN A 82 16.54 12.25 -15.24
C GLN A 82 17.24 11.55 -14.07
N GLN A 83 18.32 10.79 -14.32
CA GLN A 83 19.06 10.05 -13.29
C GLN A 83 19.64 10.92 -12.16
N LEU A 84 19.93 12.19 -12.46
CA LEU A 84 20.47 13.18 -11.52
C LEU A 84 19.41 14.19 -11.02
N SER A 85 18.14 14.02 -11.43
CA SER A 85 17.08 14.94 -11.01
C SER A 85 16.72 14.70 -9.55
N LEU A 86 16.77 15.77 -8.75
CA LEU A 86 16.31 15.72 -7.36
C LEU A 86 14.81 15.39 -7.29
N GLN A 87 14.03 16.01 -8.17
CA GLN A 87 12.61 15.74 -8.32
C GLN A 87 12.37 15.09 -9.69
N PRO A 88 12.17 13.77 -9.78
CA PRO A 88 11.91 13.11 -11.04
C PRO A 88 10.54 13.50 -11.59
N THR A 89 10.46 13.66 -12.90
CA THR A 89 9.21 13.79 -13.63
C THR A 89 8.55 12.43 -13.73
N ILE A 90 7.32 12.33 -13.20
CA ILE A 90 6.45 11.16 -13.31
C ILE A 90 5.32 11.52 -14.26
N LYS A 91 5.17 10.76 -15.34
CA LYS A 91 4.07 10.92 -16.30
C LYS A 91 2.83 10.27 -15.69
N THR A 92 1.74 11.01 -15.52
CA THR A 92 0.47 10.47 -14.99
C THR A 92 -0.63 10.56 -16.04
N LEU A 93 -1.48 9.53 -16.08
CA LEU A 93 -2.57 9.38 -17.02
C LEU A 93 -3.80 8.88 -16.26
N HIS A 94 -4.91 9.61 -16.39
CA HIS A 94 -6.18 9.20 -15.84
C HIS A 94 -7.20 9.01 -16.96
N ILE A 95 -7.71 7.80 -17.12
CA ILE A 95 -8.70 7.45 -18.13
C ILE A 95 -10.01 7.08 -17.44
N ILE A 96 -11.09 7.78 -17.80
CA ILE A 96 -12.46 7.42 -17.41
C ILE A 96 -13.08 6.66 -18.59
N ILE A 97 -13.58 5.45 -18.34
CA ILE A 97 -14.21 4.61 -19.36
C ILE A 97 -15.59 5.18 -19.71
N ARG A 98 -15.74 5.66 -20.95
CA ARG A 98 -16.96 6.33 -21.44
C ARG A 98 -18.22 5.52 -21.19
N GLU A 99 -18.18 4.23 -21.50
CA GLU A 99 -19.32 3.31 -21.40
C GLU A 99 -19.80 3.13 -19.96
N ASN A 100 -18.91 3.28 -18.97
CA ASN A 100 -19.17 3.05 -17.56
C ASN A 100 -19.07 4.34 -16.72
N LYS A 101 -19.03 5.52 -17.35
CA LYS A 101 -18.83 6.81 -16.68
C LYS A 101 -19.86 7.07 -15.58
N SER A 102 -21.12 6.73 -15.84
CA SER A 102 -22.26 6.91 -14.92
C SER A 102 -22.26 5.93 -13.73
N MET A 103 -21.40 4.91 -13.74
CA MET A 103 -21.28 3.94 -12.64
C MET A 103 -20.40 4.52 -11.54
N ILE A 104 -20.98 4.91 -10.40
CA ILE A 104 -20.28 5.61 -9.31
C ILE A 104 -20.22 4.72 -8.07
N ASN A 105 -19.03 4.53 -7.52
CA ASN A 105 -18.81 3.82 -6.26
C ASN A 105 -19.12 4.75 -5.09
N THR A 106 -19.94 4.31 -4.13
CA THR A 106 -20.29 5.10 -2.94
C THR A 106 -20.53 4.27 -1.69
N ARG A 107 -20.84 2.96 -1.83
CA ARG A 107 -21.22 2.11 -0.70
C ARG A 107 -20.01 1.62 0.08
N PHE A 108 -18.97 1.16 -0.62
CA PHE A 108 -17.80 0.54 0.01
C PHE A 108 -16.54 1.41 -0.09
N VAL A 109 -16.50 2.27 -1.10
CA VAL A 109 -15.36 3.12 -1.43
C VAL A 109 -15.88 4.54 -1.71
N PRO A 110 -15.24 5.60 -1.17
CA PRO A 110 -15.58 6.98 -1.52
C PRO A 110 -15.49 7.24 -3.02
N ASN A 111 -16.41 8.04 -3.56
CA ASN A 111 -16.32 8.49 -4.95
C ASN A 111 -15.20 9.54 -5.09
N LYS A 112 -14.06 9.15 -5.65
CA LYS A 112 -12.95 10.06 -6.00
C LYS A 112 -12.66 10.10 -7.50
N LYS A 113 -13.54 9.54 -8.32
CA LYS A 113 -13.40 9.46 -9.79
C LYS A 113 -12.99 10.77 -10.46
N PHE A 114 -13.58 11.88 -10.04
CA PHE A 114 -13.36 13.19 -10.67
C PHE A 114 -12.37 14.08 -9.91
N GLU A 115 -11.64 13.52 -8.94
CA GLU A 115 -10.71 14.25 -8.07
C GLU A 115 -9.24 13.88 -8.39
N PHE A 116 -8.87 13.93 -9.67
CA PHE A 116 -7.51 13.65 -10.10
C PHE A 116 -6.56 14.81 -9.77
N ASN A 117 -5.50 14.53 -9.01
CA ASN A 117 -4.54 15.55 -8.55
C ASN A 117 -3.64 16.07 -9.70
N GLY A 118 -3.41 15.25 -10.73
CA GLY A 118 -2.57 15.60 -11.88
C GLY A 118 -3.25 16.45 -12.95
N GLY A 119 -4.46 16.95 -12.68
CA GLY A 119 -5.17 17.91 -13.54
C GLY A 119 -6.17 17.25 -14.49
N CYS A 120 -5.72 16.73 -15.63
CA CYS A 120 -6.63 16.34 -16.72
C CYS A 120 -7.00 14.85 -16.71
N SER A 121 -8.30 14.56 -16.72
CA SER A 121 -8.85 13.21 -16.91
C SER A 121 -9.37 13.06 -18.34
N TYR A 122 -9.05 11.94 -18.99
CA TYR A 122 -9.42 11.67 -20.38
C TYR A 122 -10.58 10.69 -20.45
N GLU A 123 -11.62 11.04 -21.17
CA GLU A 123 -12.75 10.13 -21.42
C GLU A 123 -12.51 9.33 -22.71
N LEU A 124 -12.20 8.04 -22.56
CA LEU A 124 -11.96 7.13 -23.67
C LEU A 124 -12.97 5.99 -23.67
N SER A 125 -13.33 5.49 -24.86
CA SER A 125 -14.07 4.24 -24.96
C SER A 125 -13.20 3.06 -24.53
N MET A 126 -13.82 1.95 -24.13
CA MET A 126 -13.10 0.72 -23.78
C MET A 126 -12.16 0.26 -24.90
N ILE A 127 -12.57 0.43 -26.16
CA ILE A 127 -11.76 0.08 -27.34
C ILE A 127 -10.53 1.00 -27.46
N GLN A 128 -10.71 2.32 -27.29
CA GLN A 128 -9.62 3.29 -27.33
C GLN A 128 -8.63 3.04 -26.18
N SER A 129 -9.14 2.81 -24.97
CA SER A 129 -8.34 2.46 -23.79
C SER A 129 -7.50 1.22 -24.04
N ARG A 130 -8.09 0.15 -24.58
CA ARG A 130 -7.35 -1.07 -24.94
C ARG A 130 -6.22 -0.79 -25.92
N GLN A 131 -6.51 -0.10 -27.03
CA GLN A 131 -5.51 0.21 -28.05
C GLN A 131 -4.35 1.06 -27.49
N PHE A 132 -4.67 2.05 -26.66
CA PHE A 132 -3.70 2.92 -26.02
C PHE A 132 -2.82 2.15 -25.04
N LEU A 133 -3.43 1.41 -24.11
CA LEU A 133 -2.72 0.65 -23.09
C LEU A 133 -1.82 -0.44 -23.69
N THR A 134 -2.27 -1.13 -24.76
CA THR A 134 -1.42 -2.09 -25.47
C THR A 134 -0.15 -1.44 -26.02
N LYS A 135 -0.28 -0.27 -26.68
CA LYS A 135 0.91 0.45 -27.19
C LYS A 135 1.81 0.92 -26.06
N LEU A 136 1.22 1.46 -25.00
CA LEU A 136 1.94 1.94 -23.82
C LEU A 136 2.76 0.84 -23.16
N PHE A 137 2.15 -0.32 -22.91
CA PHE A 137 2.81 -1.45 -22.25
C PHE A 137 3.83 -2.13 -23.14
N ASN A 138 3.57 -2.28 -24.44
CA ASN A 138 4.59 -2.78 -25.36
C ASN A 138 5.83 -1.89 -25.32
N HIS A 139 5.66 -0.56 -25.37
CA HIS A 139 6.80 0.34 -25.31
C HIS A 139 7.57 0.26 -23.99
N TYR A 140 6.90 0.46 -22.85
CA TYR A 140 7.61 0.58 -21.57
C TYR A 140 7.96 -0.76 -20.93
N LEU A 141 7.10 -1.77 -21.02
CA LEU A 141 7.31 -3.06 -20.35
C LEU A 141 8.05 -4.08 -21.24
N VAL A 142 7.84 -4.04 -22.55
CA VAL A 142 8.48 -4.97 -23.49
C VAL A 142 9.75 -4.35 -24.10
N ASP A 143 9.63 -3.29 -24.90
CA ASP A 143 10.75 -2.70 -25.64
C ASP A 143 11.81 -2.15 -24.67
N CYS A 144 11.38 -1.40 -23.65
CA CYS A 144 12.26 -0.85 -22.63
C CYS A 144 12.57 -1.82 -21.48
N ARG A 145 11.97 -3.01 -21.49
CA ARG A 145 12.11 -4.05 -20.44
C ARG A 145 11.82 -3.53 -19.02
N GLY A 146 10.91 -2.59 -18.90
CA GLY A 146 10.51 -1.99 -17.64
C GLY A 146 9.80 -2.94 -16.69
N SER A 147 9.51 -2.46 -15.49
CA SER A 147 8.79 -3.22 -14.46
C SER A 147 7.40 -2.64 -14.23
N LEU A 148 6.43 -3.53 -14.03
CA LEU A 148 5.08 -3.20 -13.61
C LEU A 148 5.08 -3.01 -12.08
N VAL A 149 4.55 -1.88 -11.61
CA VAL A 149 4.46 -1.56 -10.19
C VAL A 149 2.98 -1.54 -9.79
N GLY A 150 2.63 -2.26 -8.73
CA GLY A 150 1.24 -2.33 -8.29
C GLY A 150 1.09 -2.46 -6.79
N HIS A 151 -0.15 -2.51 -6.36
CA HIS A 151 -0.54 -2.74 -4.98
C HIS A 151 -1.57 -3.88 -4.96
N ASN A 152 -1.10 -5.12 -4.78
CA ASN A 152 -1.87 -6.34 -5.12
C ASN A 152 -2.14 -6.47 -6.63
N VAL A 153 -1.05 -6.41 -7.41
CA VAL A 153 -1.03 -6.28 -8.88
C VAL A 153 -1.75 -7.41 -9.63
N ASP A 154 -1.89 -8.59 -9.03
CA ASP A 154 -2.61 -9.72 -9.63
C ASP A 154 -4.09 -9.38 -9.90
N GLY A 155 -4.68 -8.48 -9.10
CA GLY A 155 -6.03 -7.96 -9.33
C GLY A 155 -6.10 -7.12 -10.59
N ASP A 156 -5.22 -6.13 -10.71
CA ASP A 156 -5.16 -5.23 -11.87
C ASP A 156 -4.85 -5.98 -13.16
N ILE A 157 -3.92 -6.94 -13.12
CA ILE A 157 -3.58 -7.77 -14.29
C ILE A 157 -4.81 -8.52 -14.82
N LYS A 158 -5.68 -9.02 -13.94
CA LYS A 158 -6.93 -9.68 -14.35
C LYS A 158 -7.86 -8.70 -15.06
N TRP A 159 -8.00 -7.48 -14.54
CA TRP A 159 -8.79 -6.42 -15.16
C TRP A 159 -8.26 -6.03 -16.53
N ILE A 160 -6.96 -5.74 -16.62
CA ILE A 160 -6.27 -5.35 -17.85
C ILE A 160 -6.42 -6.43 -18.92
N ARG A 161 -6.23 -7.71 -18.57
CA ARG A 161 -6.46 -8.84 -19.47
C ARG A 161 -7.93 -8.95 -19.87
N GLY A 162 -8.85 -8.72 -18.95
CA GLY A 162 -10.30 -8.68 -19.21
C GLY A 162 -10.73 -7.55 -20.17
N MET A 163 -10.01 -6.42 -20.17
CA MET A 163 -10.16 -5.36 -21.17
C MET A 163 -9.61 -5.76 -22.55
N GLY A 164 -8.95 -6.91 -22.68
CA GLY A 164 -8.34 -7.40 -23.91
C GLY A 164 -6.96 -6.81 -24.18
N VAL A 165 -6.30 -6.22 -23.18
CA VAL A 165 -4.92 -5.76 -23.28
C VAL A 165 -3.99 -6.94 -23.03
N LYS A 166 -3.11 -7.21 -24.00
CA LYS A 166 -2.08 -8.24 -23.91
C LYS A 166 -0.73 -7.57 -23.69
N PHE A 167 0.05 -8.12 -22.77
CA PHE A 167 1.43 -7.77 -22.52
C PHE A 167 2.13 -9.00 -21.95
N ASP A 168 3.41 -9.17 -22.26
CA ASP A 168 4.22 -10.27 -21.76
C ASP A 168 4.44 -10.10 -20.25
N ASN A 169 4.70 -11.21 -19.53
CA ASN A 169 4.86 -11.21 -18.07
C ASN A 169 6.02 -10.30 -17.66
N PRO A 170 5.76 -9.05 -17.23
CA PRO A 170 6.82 -8.11 -16.95
C PRO A 170 7.47 -8.47 -15.60
N SER A 171 8.62 -7.88 -15.31
CA SER A 171 9.09 -7.83 -13.92
C SER A 171 8.05 -7.07 -13.09
N VAL A 172 7.69 -7.60 -11.93
CA VAL A 172 6.64 -7.06 -11.07
C VAL A 172 7.22 -6.58 -9.74
N VAL A 173 6.82 -5.37 -9.33
CA VAL A 173 7.10 -4.79 -8.02
C VAL A 173 5.76 -4.56 -7.31
N ASP A 174 5.43 -5.41 -6.34
CA ASP A 174 4.18 -5.31 -5.59
C ASP A 174 4.41 -4.69 -4.21
N THR A 175 3.95 -3.44 -4.06
CA THR A 175 4.14 -2.65 -2.83
C THR A 175 3.45 -3.26 -1.62
N MET A 176 2.30 -3.93 -1.80
CA MET A 176 1.59 -4.62 -0.72
C MET A 176 2.45 -5.78 -0.20
N ARG A 177 3.04 -6.56 -1.10
CA ARG A 177 3.90 -7.70 -0.74
C ARG A 177 5.18 -7.24 -0.06
N ILE A 178 5.86 -6.23 -0.62
CA ILE A 178 7.12 -5.70 -0.08
C ILE A 178 6.91 -5.17 1.34
N PHE A 179 5.81 -4.42 1.57
CA PHE A 179 5.50 -3.94 2.91
C PHE A 179 5.20 -5.10 3.88
N GLY A 180 4.48 -6.12 3.40
CA GLY A 180 4.12 -7.31 4.17
C GLY A 180 5.30 -8.19 4.62
N TYR A 181 6.50 -8.04 4.03
CA TYR A 181 7.70 -8.75 4.52
C TYR A 181 8.06 -8.39 5.96
N SER A 182 7.67 -7.18 6.39
CA SER A 182 8.05 -6.60 7.68
C SER A 182 6.87 -6.32 8.61
N ARG A 183 5.62 -6.58 8.19
CA ARG A 183 4.44 -6.19 8.97
C ARG A 183 3.27 -7.14 8.78
N SER A 184 2.57 -7.40 9.88
CA SER A 184 1.36 -8.24 9.88
C SER A 184 0.10 -7.55 9.33
N LYS A 185 0.06 -6.21 9.33
CA LYS A 185 -1.10 -5.39 8.97
C LYS A 185 -0.66 -4.07 8.32
N GLY A 186 -1.63 -3.24 7.93
CA GLY A 186 -1.37 -1.90 7.41
C GLY A 186 -0.99 -1.85 5.93
N ALA A 187 -0.97 -3.00 5.26
CA ALA A 187 -0.60 -3.14 3.85
C ALA A 187 -1.64 -2.57 2.85
N THR A 188 -2.52 -1.66 3.29
CA THR A 188 -3.30 -0.82 2.37
C THR A 188 -2.42 0.30 1.83
N LEU A 189 -2.67 0.79 0.62
CA LEU A 189 -1.90 1.91 0.04
C LEU A 189 -1.82 3.09 1.02
N ARG A 190 -2.96 3.53 1.55
CA ARG A 190 -3.04 4.57 2.59
C ARG A 190 -2.13 4.29 3.79
N GLY A 191 -2.16 3.07 4.31
CA GLY A 191 -1.34 2.65 5.45
C GLY A 191 0.16 2.69 5.15
N ILE A 192 0.57 2.26 3.96
CA ILE A 192 1.96 2.34 3.50
C ILE A 192 2.38 3.82 3.41
N LEU A 193 1.60 4.66 2.73
CA LEU A 193 1.92 6.08 2.57
C LEU A 193 2.07 6.79 3.92
N ARG A 194 1.18 6.52 4.88
CA ARG A 194 1.27 7.07 6.24
C ARG A 194 2.51 6.58 6.98
N THR A 195 2.82 5.29 6.87
CA THR A 195 3.99 4.70 7.52
C THR A 195 5.27 5.34 6.98
N MET A 196 5.35 5.57 5.67
CA MET A 196 6.49 6.19 5.00
C MET A 196 6.48 7.72 5.08
N GLY A 197 5.50 8.34 5.75
CA GLY A 197 5.35 9.79 5.83
C GLY A 197 5.15 10.50 4.49
N ILE A 198 4.54 9.82 3.51
CA ILE A 198 4.23 10.37 2.19
C ILE A 198 2.86 11.06 2.24
N PRO A 199 2.80 12.40 2.11
CA PRO A 199 1.52 13.11 2.03
C PRO A 199 0.73 12.65 0.81
N HIS A 200 -0.57 12.47 0.99
CA HIS A 200 -1.46 11.99 -0.06
C HIS A 200 -2.86 12.57 0.10
N ALA A 201 -3.59 12.63 -1.01
CA ALA A 201 -4.97 13.09 -1.08
C ALA A 201 -5.68 12.38 -2.23
N ASN A 202 -7.01 12.25 -2.12
CA ASN A 202 -7.88 11.73 -3.17
C ASN A 202 -7.52 10.31 -3.64
N LEU A 203 -7.22 9.42 -2.68
CA LEU A 203 -7.17 7.97 -2.93
C LEU A 203 -8.54 7.46 -3.40
N HIS A 204 -8.60 6.37 -4.15
CA HIS A 204 -9.78 5.89 -4.90
C HIS A 204 -10.09 6.69 -6.17
N ASN A 205 -9.11 7.46 -6.63
CA ASN A 205 -8.99 7.88 -8.01
C ASN A 205 -7.84 7.05 -8.59
N ALA A 206 -8.11 6.28 -9.65
CA ALA A 206 -7.14 5.29 -10.12
C ALA A 206 -5.77 5.90 -10.46
N ALA A 207 -5.72 7.09 -11.05
CA ALA A 207 -4.45 7.72 -11.40
C ALA A 207 -3.67 8.28 -10.21
N ASN A 208 -4.37 8.78 -9.19
CA ASN A 208 -3.75 9.14 -7.91
C ASN A 208 -3.19 7.88 -7.24
N ASP A 209 -3.95 6.79 -7.22
CA ASP A 209 -3.52 5.54 -6.59
C ASP A 209 -2.31 4.92 -7.30
N ALA A 210 -2.27 4.93 -8.63
CA ALA A 210 -1.08 4.56 -9.40
C ALA A 210 0.13 5.46 -9.08
N TYR A 211 -0.08 6.78 -8.99
CA TYR A 211 0.99 7.73 -8.64
C TYR A 211 1.56 7.47 -7.24
N TYR A 212 0.69 7.34 -6.24
CA TYR A 212 1.12 7.09 -4.87
C TYR A 212 1.69 5.68 -4.68
N THR A 213 1.21 4.69 -5.44
CA THR A 213 1.82 3.35 -5.47
C THR A 213 3.24 3.41 -6.00
N LEU A 214 3.49 4.21 -7.04
CA LEU A 214 4.85 4.44 -7.54
C LEU A 214 5.74 5.11 -6.50
N LEU A 215 5.26 6.15 -5.81
CA LEU A 215 6.01 6.79 -4.71
C LEU A 215 6.27 5.83 -3.54
N ALA A 216 5.29 5.02 -3.17
CA ALA A 216 5.46 3.98 -2.16
C ALA A 216 6.55 2.99 -2.59
N SER A 217 6.60 2.59 -3.87
CA SER A 217 7.66 1.70 -4.36
C SER A 217 9.05 2.30 -4.21
N PHE A 218 9.21 3.62 -4.44
CA PHE A 218 10.48 4.31 -4.24
C PHE A 218 10.92 4.25 -2.78
N ALA A 219 10.01 4.57 -1.86
CA ALA A 219 10.31 4.58 -0.44
C ALA A 219 10.57 3.17 0.11
N LEU A 220 9.79 2.17 -0.31
CA LEU A 220 9.96 0.78 0.16
C LEU A 220 11.23 0.11 -0.37
N CYS A 221 11.76 0.60 -1.50
CA CYS A 221 12.94 0.05 -2.15
C CYS A 221 14.21 0.90 -1.95
N ASP A 222 14.18 1.93 -1.12
CA ASP A 222 15.35 2.76 -0.81
C ASP A 222 16.01 2.30 0.50
N PRO A 223 17.30 1.89 0.50
CA PRO A 223 18.00 1.43 1.70
C PRO A 223 17.89 2.37 2.91
N GLN A 224 18.02 3.68 2.69
CA GLN A 224 17.98 4.66 3.79
C GLN A 224 16.58 4.80 4.36
N GLN A 225 15.55 4.76 3.51
CA GLN A 225 14.16 4.76 3.96
C GLN A 225 13.81 3.47 4.71
N ARG A 226 14.33 2.33 4.26
CA ARG A 226 14.12 1.04 4.94
C ARG A 226 14.71 1.04 6.34
N GLU A 227 15.92 1.54 6.51
CA GLU A 227 16.55 1.73 7.82
C GLU A 227 15.75 2.72 8.68
N ARG A 228 15.44 3.90 8.14
CA ARG A 228 14.70 4.97 8.84
C ARG A 228 13.35 4.50 9.39
N PHE A 229 12.63 3.67 8.64
CA PHE A 229 11.28 3.20 9.03
C PHE A 229 11.27 1.78 9.60
N ASN A 230 12.45 1.25 9.94
CA ASN A 230 12.67 -0.10 10.47
C ASN A 230 11.90 -1.16 9.66
N LEU A 231 12.08 -1.14 8.34
CA LEU A 231 11.39 -2.03 7.40
C LEU A 231 12.05 -3.40 7.28
N ASP A 232 13.19 -3.62 7.94
CA ASP A 232 13.95 -4.88 7.88
C ASP A 232 13.72 -5.77 9.10
N THR A 233 12.99 -5.26 10.10
CA THR A 233 12.51 -6.02 11.25
C THR A 233 11.01 -6.24 11.12
N TYR A 234 10.55 -7.48 11.27
CA TYR A 234 9.12 -7.75 11.29
C TYR A 234 8.47 -7.21 12.57
N LEU A 235 7.44 -6.38 12.41
CA LEU A 235 6.67 -5.77 13.48
C LEU A 235 5.27 -6.34 13.54
N THR A 236 4.86 -6.77 14.74
CA THR A 236 3.48 -7.17 14.99
C THR A 236 2.67 -5.94 15.40
N LEU A 237 1.78 -5.50 14.50
CA LEU A 237 0.93 -4.33 14.74
C LEU A 237 -0.35 -4.70 15.49
N TYR A 238 -0.63 -3.96 16.57
CA TYR A 238 -1.75 -4.12 17.50
C TYR A 238 -1.72 -5.47 18.24
N PRO A 239 -1.21 -5.52 19.48
CA PRO A 239 -1.24 -6.71 20.32
C PRO A 239 -2.66 -7.30 20.41
N SER A 240 -2.76 -8.61 20.57
CA SER A 240 -4.01 -9.35 20.83
C SER A 240 -4.82 -8.83 22.02
N ASP A 241 -4.17 -8.02 22.85
CA ASP A 241 -4.56 -7.67 24.20
C ASP A 241 -5.45 -6.40 24.21
N LEU A 242 -5.49 -5.66 23.10
CA LEU A 242 -6.39 -4.52 22.94
C LEU A 242 -7.86 -4.98 22.81
N PRO A 243 -8.83 -4.35 23.50
CA PRO A 243 -10.25 -4.68 23.32
C PRO A 243 -10.70 -4.62 21.85
N LYS A 244 -11.50 -5.59 21.41
CA LYS A 244 -11.96 -5.73 20.01
C LYS A 244 -12.59 -4.45 19.45
N LYS A 245 -13.40 -3.76 20.27
CA LYS A 245 -14.09 -2.52 19.88
C LYS A 245 -13.10 -1.41 19.50
N LEU A 246 -12.07 -1.18 20.32
CA LEU A 246 -11.03 -0.19 20.04
C LEU A 246 -10.25 -0.52 18.78
N ARG A 247 -9.89 -1.81 18.59
CA ARG A 247 -9.24 -2.27 17.36
C ARG A 247 -10.08 -1.99 16.11
N ASP A 248 -11.39 -2.19 16.18
CA ASP A 248 -12.29 -1.99 15.05
C ASP A 248 -12.54 -0.50 14.76
N GLU A 249 -12.58 0.35 15.80
CA GLU A 249 -12.64 1.82 15.66
C GLU A 249 -11.36 2.38 15.03
N ASP A 250 -10.18 1.95 15.49
CA ASP A 250 -8.89 2.36 14.93
C ASP A 250 -8.75 1.92 13.47
N LYS A 251 -9.12 0.68 13.14
CA LYS A 251 -9.15 0.20 11.75
C LYS A 251 -10.05 1.05 10.85
N ARG A 252 -11.24 1.44 11.32
CA ARG A 252 -12.15 2.31 10.56
C ARG A 252 -11.53 3.69 10.36
N ARG A 253 -10.94 4.27 11.41
CA ARG A 253 -10.27 5.58 11.34
C ARG A 253 -9.08 5.55 10.37
N GLU A 254 -8.20 4.56 10.48
CA GLU A 254 -7.07 4.39 9.56
C GLU A 254 -7.52 4.24 8.11
N LYS A 255 -8.59 3.50 7.86
CA LYS A 255 -9.06 3.21 6.49
C LYS A 255 -9.70 4.42 5.80
N PHE A 256 -10.41 5.28 6.54
CA PHE A 256 -11.32 6.27 5.95
C PHE A 256 -11.13 7.73 6.36
N SER A 257 -10.30 8.03 7.37
CA SER A 257 -10.14 9.41 7.86
C SER A 257 -8.82 10.02 7.41
N ASP A 258 -8.87 11.11 6.64
CA ASP A 258 -7.72 11.98 6.33
C ASP A 258 -7.57 13.16 7.31
N PHE A 259 -8.35 13.18 8.40
CA PHE A 259 -8.22 14.19 9.43
C PHE A 259 -6.89 14.09 10.18
N ALA A 260 -6.31 15.25 10.48
CA ALA A 260 -5.19 15.35 11.39
C ALA A 260 -5.59 14.83 12.78
N LEU A 261 -4.69 14.11 13.43
CA LEU A 261 -4.81 13.81 14.85
C LEU A 261 -4.51 15.10 15.62
N LEU A 262 -5.51 15.63 16.31
CA LEU A 262 -5.34 16.78 17.19
C LEU A 262 -4.98 16.26 18.59
N GLU A 263 -3.73 16.47 19.01
CA GLU A 263 -3.33 16.27 20.41
C GLU A 263 -3.88 17.45 21.21
N LEU A 264 -4.87 17.17 22.07
CA LEU A 264 -5.56 18.20 22.87
C LEU A 264 -4.78 18.58 24.12
N SER A 265 -3.82 17.74 24.53
CA SER A 265 -2.85 18.08 25.57
C SER A 265 -1.82 19.05 25.00
N GLN A 266 -1.48 20.12 25.72
CA GLN A 266 -0.39 21.01 25.30
C GLN A 266 0.95 20.35 25.68
N PRO A 267 1.77 19.91 24.71
CA PRO A 267 3.07 19.37 25.03
C PRO A 267 4.01 20.48 25.53
N THR A 268 4.96 20.10 26.37
CA THR A 268 6.15 20.94 26.63
C THR A 268 6.95 21.13 25.35
N PHE A 269 7.84 22.13 25.33
CA PHE A 269 8.70 22.35 24.16
C PHE A 269 9.63 21.16 23.91
N GLU A 270 10.13 20.52 24.98
CA GLU A 270 10.96 19.32 24.92
C GLU A 270 10.18 18.14 24.33
N GLU A 271 8.96 17.88 24.81
CA GLU A 271 8.09 16.83 24.26
C GLU A 271 7.74 17.10 22.79
N PHE A 272 7.47 18.37 22.43
CA PHE A 272 7.22 18.75 21.04
C PHE A 272 8.47 18.54 20.17
N ARG A 273 9.65 19.00 20.61
CA ARG A 273 10.92 18.84 19.90
C ARG A 273 11.25 17.35 19.68
N ASP A 274 11.10 16.56 20.73
CA ASP A 274 11.44 15.14 20.70
C ASP A 274 10.41 14.35 19.86
N SER A 275 9.11 14.72 19.90
CA SER A 275 8.08 14.13 19.03
C SER A 275 8.19 14.56 17.57
N ALA A 276 8.57 15.81 17.29
CA ALA A 276 8.79 16.31 15.93
C ALA A 276 10.03 15.68 15.26
N SER A 277 10.97 15.16 16.05
CA SER A 277 12.13 14.42 15.53
C SER A 277 11.74 13.07 14.91
N TRP A 278 10.60 12.50 15.34
CA TRP A 278 10.08 11.21 14.90
C TRP A 278 8.73 11.36 14.19
N PHE A 279 8.74 11.98 13.01
CA PHE A 279 7.56 11.99 12.14
C PHE A 279 7.16 10.55 11.76
N ASN A 280 6.16 10.02 12.47
CA ASN A 280 5.39 8.77 12.28
C ASN A 280 6.00 7.51 12.95
N SER A 281 5.29 6.74 13.79
CA SER A 281 3.88 6.69 14.18
C SER A 281 3.77 6.14 15.62
N LYS A 282 2.78 6.59 16.42
CA LYS A 282 2.46 5.97 17.73
C LYS A 282 2.39 4.43 17.63
N VAL A 283 1.92 3.93 16.49
CA VAL A 283 1.80 2.48 16.20
C VAL A 283 3.17 1.78 16.20
N GLN A 284 4.21 2.35 15.57
CA GLN A 284 5.55 1.77 15.59
C GLN A 284 6.14 1.74 17.01
N VAL A 285 5.94 2.80 17.80
CA VAL A 285 6.41 2.87 19.20
C VAL A 285 5.74 1.80 20.07
N THR A 286 4.46 1.50 19.81
CA THR A 286 3.71 0.46 20.53
C THR A 286 3.83 -0.94 19.93
N SER A 287 4.58 -1.10 18.83
CA SER A 287 4.78 -2.40 18.18
C SER A 287 5.99 -3.12 18.76
N TYR A 288 5.93 -4.45 18.80
CA TYR A 288 7.04 -5.26 19.28
C TYR A 288 7.70 -6.02 18.12
N PRO A 289 9.03 -6.15 18.13
CA PRO A 289 9.77 -6.97 17.18
C PRO A 289 9.34 -8.43 17.21
N TYR A 290 9.43 -9.09 16.06
CA TYR A 290 9.31 -10.53 15.96
C TYR A 290 10.53 -11.24 16.55
N ASP A 291 10.30 -12.18 17.45
CA ASP A 291 11.33 -13.09 17.93
C ASP A 291 11.28 -14.39 17.11
N ARG A 292 12.24 -14.52 16.20
CA ARG A 292 12.34 -15.66 15.30
C ARG A 292 12.72 -16.94 16.04
N GLU A 293 13.64 -16.86 17.00
CA GLU A 293 14.10 -18.02 17.76
C GLU A 293 12.97 -18.59 18.61
N ALA A 294 12.25 -17.72 19.33
CA ALA A 294 11.09 -18.14 20.11
C ALA A 294 9.99 -18.75 19.22
N ALA A 295 9.75 -18.18 18.04
CA ALA A 295 8.75 -18.69 17.10
C ALA A 295 9.14 -20.05 16.48
N GLU A 296 10.41 -20.24 16.14
CA GLU A 296 10.93 -21.51 15.61
C GLU A 296 10.90 -22.60 16.70
N ALA A 297 11.25 -22.27 17.95
CA ALA A 297 11.14 -23.18 19.09
C ALA A 297 9.69 -23.62 19.33
N ALA A 298 8.74 -22.68 19.37
CA ALA A 298 7.32 -22.99 19.54
C ALA A 298 6.76 -23.84 18.38
N ALA A 299 7.21 -23.60 17.14
CA ALA A 299 6.81 -24.41 15.99
C ALA A 299 7.37 -25.84 16.05
N ALA A 300 8.62 -26.01 16.51
CA ALA A 300 9.24 -27.31 16.72
C ALA A 300 8.52 -28.11 17.82
N GLU A 301 8.17 -27.46 18.94
CA GLU A 301 7.39 -28.05 20.01
C GLU A 301 6.00 -28.49 19.54
N ALA A 302 5.28 -27.63 18.81
CA ALA A 302 3.98 -27.97 18.24
C ALA A 302 4.05 -29.11 17.22
N LYS A 303 5.16 -29.22 16.46
CA LYS A 303 5.40 -30.33 15.54
C LYS A 303 5.69 -31.62 16.30
N ALA A 304 6.52 -31.58 17.34
CA ALA A 304 6.81 -32.72 18.19
C ALA A 304 5.55 -33.22 18.92
N ALA A 305 4.68 -32.32 19.39
CA ALA A 305 3.40 -32.67 20.00
C ALA A 305 2.44 -33.38 19.01
N LYS A 306 2.41 -32.94 17.75
CA LYS A 306 1.64 -33.60 16.68
C LYS A 306 2.21 -34.96 16.28
N GLU A 307 3.52 -35.11 16.27
CA GLU A 307 4.20 -36.38 15.91
C GLU A 307 4.11 -37.42 17.05
N ASN A 308 4.01 -36.98 18.30
CA ASN A 308 3.87 -37.86 19.47
C ASN A 308 2.42 -38.23 19.83
N GLY A 309 1.44 -37.95 18.95
CA GLY A 309 0.04 -38.35 19.15
C GLY A 309 -0.67 -37.67 20.33
N GLN A 310 -0.08 -36.62 20.92
CA GLN A 310 -0.73 -35.81 21.95
C GLN A 310 -1.60 -34.74 21.29
N ALA A 311 -2.69 -35.18 20.68
CA ALA A 311 -3.80 -34.33 20.28
C ALA A 311 -5.11 -34.90 20.85
N GLU A 312 -5.16 -35.11 22.17
CA GLU A 312 -6.41 -35.19 22.92
C GLU A 312 -6.49 -34.04 23.93
N LEU A 313 -7.39 -33.11 23.61
CA LEU A 313 -8.21 -32.22 24.45
C LEU A 313 -7.68 -31.79 25.84
N VAL A 314 -7.48 -30.46 26.00
CA VAL A 314 -8.02 -29.74 27.18
C VAL A 314 -8.53 -28.35 26.73
N VAL A 315 -9.83 -28.26 26.48
CA VAL A 315 -10.58 -27.03 26.74
C VAL A 315 -11.59 -27.42 27.82
N GLU A 316 -11.12 -27.50 29.06
CA GLU A 316 -11.99 -27.39 30.22
C GLU A 316 -12.45 -25.92 30.29
N VAL A 317 -13.71 -25.68 29.96
CA VAL A 317 -14.43 -24.50 30.42
C VAL A 317 -15.35 -24.99 31.54
N THR A 318 -14.87 -24.88 32.78
CA THR A 318 -15.70 -24.99 33.97
C THR A 318 -16.19 -23.59 34.39
N GLU A 319 -17.49 -23.42 34.14
CA GLU A 319 -18.52 -22.83 35.00
C GLU A 319 -18.61 -21.32 35.34
N GLU A 320 -19.84 -20.86 35.07
CA GLU A 320 -20.71 -19.98 35.86
C GLU A 320 -20.38 -18.50 36.03
N VAL A 321 -21.05 -17.67 35.20
CA VAL A 321 -21.61 -16.40 35.68
C VAL A 321 -23.06 -16.25 35.19
N LYS A 322 -23.94 -16.06 36.18
CA LYS A 322 -25.39 -15.88 36.18
C LYS A 322 -25.98 -15.06 35.02
N GLU A 323 -27.08 -15.57 34.47
CA GLU A 323 -28.07 -14.79 33.70
C GLU A 323 -28.58 -13.61 34.51
N ASP A 324 -28.42 -12.40 33.97
CA ASP A 324 -29.08 -11.19 34.43
C ASP A 324 -30.13 -10.79 33.36
N GLN A 325 -31.36 -10.56 33.82
CA GLN A 325 -32.56 -10.41 32.99
C GLN A 325 -32.47 -9.25 31.98
N PRO A 326 -33.18 -9.31 30.83
CA PRO A 326 -33.21 -8.21 29.87
C PRO A 326 -33.91 -6.98 30.45
N ARG A 327 -33.17 -5.87 30.55
CA ARG A 327 -33.71 -4.54 30.87
C ARG A 327 -34.60 -4.04 29.72
N GLU A 328 -35.79 -3.56 30.08
CA GLU A 328 -36.77 -2.95 29.17
C GLU A 328 -36.19 -1.80 28.34
N ALA A 329 -36.66 -1.69 27.10
CA ALA A 329 -36.28 -0.62 26.18
C ALA A 329 -36.81 0.75 26.68
N PRO A 330 -36.02 1.84 26.59
CA PRO A 330 -36.50 3.18 26.92
C PRO A 330 -37.57 3.65 25.92
N PRO A 331 -38.54 4.47 26.36
CA PRO A 331 -39.66 4.88 25.51
C PRO A 331 -39.20 5.71 24.30
N GLN A 332 -39.81 5.43 23.15
CA GLN A 332 -39.59 6.15 21.91
C GLN A 332 -39.95 7.63 22.06
N ARG A 333 -39.02 8.52 21.71
CA ARG A 333 -39.29 9.96 21.60
C ARG A 333 -40.28 10.22 20.45
N PRO A 334 -41.27 11.12 20.61
CA PRO A 334 -42.25 11.40 19.57
C PRO A 334 -41.59 12.08 18.36
N LYS A 335 -41.97 11.62 17.15
CA LYS A 335 -41.55 12.19 15.87
C LYS A 335 -42.03 13.65 15.74
N PRO A 336 -41.20 14.59 15.27
CA PRO A 336 -41.64 15.96 15.01
C PRO A 336 -42.67 15.99 13.88
N LYS A 337 -43.80 16.66 14.11
CA LYS A 337 -44.89 16.86 13.15
C LYS A 337 -44.40 17.80 12.04
N HIS A 338 -44.40 17.32 10.79
CA HIS A 338 -44.24 18.16 9.60
C HIS A 338 -45.35 19.21 9.53
N LYS A 339 -44.99 20.50 9.64
CA LYS A 339 -45.89 21.59 9.22
C LYS A 339 -45.84 21.72 7.70
N ARG A 340 -46.92 21.28 7.05
CA ARG A 340 -47.28 21.67 5.67
C ARG A 340 -47.40 23.19 5.62
N TRP A 341 -46.60 23.84 4.77
CA TRP A 341 -46.95 25.16 4.25
C TRP A 341 -47.65 24.95 2.90
N LYS A 342 -48.82 25.58 2.76
CA LYS A 342 -49.68 25.54 1.58
C LYS A 342 -49.25 26.64 0.61
N LYS A 343 -49.18 26.24 -0.68
CA LYS A 343 -49.15 27.02 -1.94
C LYS A 343 -48.15 28.15 -2.06
#